data_AF-A0A8C3DKW2-F1
#
_entry.id   AF-A0A8C3DKW2-F1
#
_cell.length_a   1.000
_cell.length_b   1.000
_cell.length_c   1.000
_cell.angle_alpha   90.00
_cell.angle_beta   90.00
_cell.angle_gamma   90.00
#
_symmetry.space_group_name_H-M   'P 1'
#
loop_
_entity.id
_entity.type
_entity.pdbx_description
1 polymer ?
#
loop_
_entity_poly.entity_id
_entity_poly.type
_entity_poly.pdbx_seq_one_letter_code
_entity_poly.pdbx_strand_id
1 'polypeptide(L)'
;MLETLRERLLSVQQDLTAGLKTLGDKSRDAKKSRQRTVQCLPEFSAGVELLSRYEDAWAALHKGAKDCAKAGELVDSEVVMLSAHWEKKRNSLVELQDQLQQIPGFLADLECLRTSLAQLEANFEEMENHLLCLEELCEQCELERYKCMQTLQLENYKKTKRKELETFKAELDAEHAQKVLDMEHTQQMKLKERQKFFEEAFQQDMEQYLSTGYLQIAERREPIGSMSSMEVNVDMLEQMDLMDMSDQEALDVFLNSGSEDNNVLSPMLGPDSNTYVNEISLQVPSQSELRQKLCSLSSTCTDSASQDASEGESPIVQSDEEEVQVDTALAAVTERKGASDGSDESDSQTI
;
A
#
# COMPACT_ATOMS: atom_id res chain seq x y z
N MET A 1 -30.53 -0.31 95.20
CA MET A 1 -29.45 -1.32 95.02
C MET A 1 -28.04 -0.70 95.01
N LEU A 2 -27.87 0.57 94.61
CA LEU A 2 -26.58 1.28 94.68
C LEU A 2 -26.27 1.87 96.08
N GLU A 3 -27.28 2.20 96.88
CA GLU A 3 -27.10 2.71 98.26
C GLU A 3 -26.48 1.66 99.19
N THR A 4 -26.94 0.41 99.07
CA THR A 4 -26.40 -0.73 99.81
C THR A 4 -24.94 -1.03 99.48
N LEU A 5 -24.47 -0.71 98.27
CA LEU A 5 -23.06 -0.84 97.89
C LEU A 5 -22.22 0.28 98.52
N ARG A 6 -22.76 1.50 98.54
CA ARG A 6 -22.10 2.67 99.13
C ARG A 6 -21.95 2.55 100.64
N GLU A 7 -22.96 2.05 101.34
CA GLU A 7 -22.90 1.75 102.77
C GLU A 7 -21.87 0.66 103.09
N ARG A 8 -21.80 -0.40 102.26
CA ARG A 8 -20.79 -1.45 102.43
C ARG A 8 -19.37 -0.96 102.19
N LEU A 9 -19.16 -0.07 101.22
CA LEU A 9 -17.85 0.53 100.97
C LEU A 9 -17.42 1.45 102.12
N LEU A 10 -18.35 2.23 102.68
CA LEU A 10 -18.12 3.07 103.86
C LEU A 10 -17.81 2.24 105.11
N SER A 11 -18.50 1.11 105.31
CA SER A 11 -18.20 0.18 106.41
C SER A 11 -16.79 -0.41 106.27
N VAL A 12 -16.41 -0.86 105.07
CA VAL A 12 -15.07 -1.42 104.83
C VAL A 12 -13.98 -0.37 105.05
N GLN A 13 -14.21 0.88 104.64
CA GLN A 13 -13.27 1.97 104.87
C GLN A 13 -13.14 2.32 106.36
N GLN A 14 -14.24 2.29 107.12
CA GLN A 14 -14.22 2.49 108.58
C GLN A 14 -13.52 1.33 109.30
N ASP A 15 -13.75 0.08 108.90
CA ASP A 15 -13.13 -1.10 109.48
C ASP A 15 -11.61 -1.13 109.25
N LEU A 16 -11.16 -0.75 108.05
CA LEU A 16 -9.73 -0.56 107.74
C LEU A 16 -9.10 0.56 108.59
N THR A 17 -9.81 1.66 108.76
CA THR A 17 -9.32 2.80 109.57
C THR A 17 -9.28 2.45 111.07
N ALA A 18 -10.24 1.67 111.57
CA ALA A 18 -10.27 1.18 112.94
C ALA A 18 -9.20 0.10 113.20
N GLY A 19 -8.95 -0.77 112.22
CA GLY A 19 -7.85 -1.75 112.25
C GLY A 19 -6.47 -1.11 112.32
N LEU A 20 -6.25 0.00 111.59
CA LEU A 20 -4.97 0.71 111.62
C LEU A 20 -4.75 1.49 112.93
N LYS A 21 -5.81 2.09 113.51
CA LYS A 21 -5.74 2.79 114.79
C LYS A 21 -5.46 1.84 115.97
N THR A 22 -6.01 0.63 115.94
CA THR A 22 -5.76 -0.38 117.00
C THR A 22 -4.36 -1.00 116.96
N LEU A 23 -3.65 -0.90 115.83
CA LEU A 23 -2.23 -1.27 115.72
C LEU A 23 -1.29 -0.16 116.19
N GLY A 24 -1.63 1.11 115.96
CA GLY A 24 -0.82 2.26 116.41
C GLY A 24 -0.78 2.47 117.93
N ASP A 25 -1.87 2.12 118.63
CA ASP A 25 -2.03 2.44 120.06
C ASP A 25 -1.36 1.43 121.01
N LYS A 26 -1.01 0.23 120.53
CA LYS A 26 -0.29 -0.78 121.33
C LYS A 26 1.22 -0.55 121.41
N SER A 27 1.74 0.42 120.65
CA SER A 27 3.18 0.69 120.56
C SER A 27 3.70 1.75 121.54
N ARG A 28 2.84 2.39 122.35
CA ARG A 28 3.26 3.51 123.21
C ARG A 28 3.18 3.30 124.73
N ASP A 29 2.64 2.18 125.23
CA ASP A 29 2.63 1.86 126.66
C ASP A 29 3.28 0.51 126.99
N ALA A 30 4.61 0.51 127.06
CA ALA A 30 5.38 -0.52 127.77
C ALA A 30 6.73 0.04 128.24
N LYS A 31 6.69 1.00 129.18
CA LYS A 31 7.86 1.33 130.01
C LYS A 31 7.61 0.89 131.46
N LYS A 32 8.52 0.03 131.92
CA LYS A 32 8.86 -0.39 133.30
C LYS A 32 8.21 -1.69 133.82
N SER A 33 9.00 -2.77 133.82
CA SER A 33 8.97 -3.76 134.90
C SER A 33 10.31 -4.51 135.02
N ARG A 34 10.93 -4.38 136.20
CA ARG A 34 11.89 -5.28 136.89
C ARG A 34 13.16 -5.74 136.16
N GLN A 35 14.30 -5.20 136.63
CA GLN A 35 15.54 -5.97 136.76
C GLN A 35 15.27 -7.22 137.61
N ARG A 36 15.30 -8.39 136.96
CA ARG A 36 15.55 -9.69 137.60
C ARG A 36 16.86 -10.20 137.04
N THR A 37 17.84 -10.29 137.93
CA THR A 37 19.12 -10.96 137.70
C THR A 37 18.89 -12.46 137.57
N VAL A 38 19.54 -13.05 136.56
CA VAL A 38 19.74 -14.49 136.26
C VAL A 38 18.48 -15.31 135.95
N GLN A 39 18.32 -15.68 134.69
CA GLN A 39 18.46 -17.07 134.20
C GLN A 39 18.07 -17.14 132.71
N CYS A 40 19.03 -17.57 131.89
CA CYS A 40 18.84 -18.10 130.53
C CYS A 40 18.24 -17.13 129.49
N LEU A 41 19.07 -16.36 128.79
CA LEU A 41 18.82 -16.13 127.37
C LEU A 41 19.24 -17.43 126.68
N PRO A 42 18.33 -18.21 126.07
CA PRO A 42 18.75 -19.11 125.02
C PRO A 42 19.35 -18.21 123.94
N GLU A 43 20.53 -18.53 123.45
CA GLU A 43 20.98 -18.00 122.16
C GLU A 43 19.96 -18.48 121.11
N PHE A 44 18.91 -17.70 120.86
CA PHE A 44 17.97 -17.91 119.76
C PHE A 44 18.64 -17.59 118.40
N SER A 45 19.97 -17.69 118.31
CA SER A 45 20.78 -17.50 117.10
C SER A 45 20.30 -18.44 116.00
N ALA A 46 20.04 -19.71 116.34
CA ALA A 46 19.58 -20.71 115.37
C ALA A 46 18.25 -20.34 114.68
N GLY A 47 17.30 -19.70 115.39
CA GLY A 47 16.02 -19.28 114.81
C GLY A 47 16.17 -18.07 113.88
N VAL A 48 17.01 -17.10 114.27
CA VAL A 48 17.33 -15.92 113.46
C VAL A 48 18.13 -16.31 112.22
N GLU A 49 19.10 -17.22 112.35
CA GLU A 49 19.88 -17.75 111.23
C GLU A 49 19.01 -18.52 110.25
N LEU A 50 18.05 -19.33 110.73
CA LEU A 50 17.12 -20.06 109.87
C LEU A 50 16.21 -19.09 109.08
N LEU A 51 15.65 -18.07 109.74
CA LEU A 51 14.87 -17.02 109.08
C LEU A 51 15.69 -16.27 108.04
N SER A 52 16.92 -15.86 108.38
CA SER A 52 17.86 -15.23 107.44
C SER A 52 18.13 -16.13 106.23
N ARG A 53 18.34 -17.44 106.44
CA ARG A 53 18.56 -18.40 105.35
C ARG A 53 17.34 -18.50 104.41
N TYR A 54 16.13 -18.52 104.96
CA TYR A 54 14.91 -18.53 104.15
C TYR A 54 14.68 -17.20 103.43
N GLU A 55 14.96 -16.07 104.07
CA GLU A 55 14.89 -14.75 103.45
C GLU A 55 15.88 -14.64 102.29
N ASP A 56 17.14 -15.04 102.49
CA ASP A 56 18.19 -15.06 101.47
C ASP A 56 17.83 -16.01 100.31
N ALA A 57 17.33 -17.21 100.62
CA ALA A 57 16.90 -18.18 99.61
C ALA A 57 15.70 -17.67 98.81
N TRP A 58 14.73 -17.03 99.47
CA TRP A 58 13.57 -16.43 98.82
C TRP A 58 13.98 -15.26 97.93
N ALA A 59 14.87 -14.39 98.40
CA ALA A 59 15.42 -13.28 97.62
C ALA A 59 16.19 -13.78 96.40
N ALA A 60 17.02 -14.82 96.57
CA ALA A 60 17.75 -15.46 95.47
C ALA A 60 16.80 -16.09 94.44
N LEU A 61 15.74 -16.77 94.90
CA LEU A 61 14.73 -17.35 94.02
C LEU A 61 13.96 -16.27 93.24
N HIS A 62 13.54 -15.19 93.89
CA HIS A 62 12.86 -14.07 93.23
C HIS A 62 13.76 -13.37 92.21
N LYS A 63 15.03 -13.17 92.55
CA LYS A 63 16.02 -12.64 91.62
C LYS A 63 16.19 -13.57 90.42
N GLY A 64 16.35 -14.87 90.66
CA GLY A 64 16.43 -15.88 89.61
C GLY A 64 15.19 -15.89 88.72
N ALA A 65 13.98 -15.85 89.29
CA ALA A 65 12.74 -15.77 88.53
C ALA A 65 12.66 -14.50 87.67
N LYS A 66 13.09 -13.35 88.19
CA LYS A 66 13.14 -12.09 87.44
C LYS A 66 14.15 -12.12 86.30
N ASP A 67 15.32 -12.69 86.54
CA ASP A 67 16.36 -12.81 85.51
C ASP A 67 15.96 -13.84 84.43
N CYS A 68 15.31 -14.95 84.81
CA CYS A 68 14.69 -15.88 83.88
C CYS A 68 13.59 -15.22 83.03
N ALA A 69 12.72 -14.40 83.64
CA ALA A 69 11.68 -13.67 82.90
C ALA A 69 12.27 -12.73 81.85
N LYS A 70 13.31 -11.95 82.20
CA LYS A 70 14.01 -11.08 81.24
C LYS A 70 14.69 -11.87 80.12
N ALA A 71 15.31 -13.01 80.43
CA ALA A 71 15.89 -13.87 79.42
C ALA A 71 14.81 -14.42 78.47
N GLY A 72 13.64 -14.77 79.01
CA GLY A 72 12.46 -15.14 78.22
C GLY A 72 11.98 -14.02 77.30
N GLU A 73 11.88 -12.79 77.79
CA GLU A 73 11.48 -11.61 76.99
C GLU A 73 12.47 -11.32 75.84
N LEU A 74 13.77 -11.51 76.06
CA LEU A 74 14.79 -11.35 75.01
C LEU A 74 14.63 -12.41 73.92
N VAL A 75 14.47 -13.68 74.29
CA VAL A 75 14.26 -14.76 73.33
C VAL A 75 12.94 -14.59 72.57
N ASP A 76 11.86 -14.18 73.25
CA ASP A 76 10.57 -13.89 72.61
C ASP A 76 10.72 -12.77 71.57
N SER A 77 11.44 -11.70 71.90
CA SER A 77 11.74 -10.60 70.97
C SER A 77 12.51 -11.09 69.73
N GLU A 78 13.52 -11.95 69.91
CA GLU A 78 14.26 -12.55 68.79
C GLU A 78 13.38 -13.46 67.92
N VAL A 79 12.51 -14.26 68.53
CA VAL A 79 11.56 -15.14 67.82
C VAL A 79 10.59 -14.32 67.00
N VAL A 80 10.03 -13.25 67.55
CA VAL A 80 9.12 -12.33 66.83
C VAL A 80 9.82 -11.66 65.64
N MET A 81 11.06 -11.20 65.83
CA MET A 81 11.86 -10.62 64.75
C MET A 81 12.14 -11.64 63.64
N LEU A 82 12.49 -12.88 64.03
CA LEU A 82 12.75 -13.96 63.09
C LEU A 82 11.48 -14.36 62.33
N SER A 83 10.32 -14.43 62.99
CA SER A 83 9.05 -14.74 62.33
C SER A 83 8.66 -13.66 61.32
N ALA A 84 8.82 -12.38 61.68
CA ALA A 84 8.58 -11.27 60.76
C ALA A 84 9.50 -11.32 59.53
N HIS A 85 10.78 -11.66 59.73
CA HIS A 85 11.72 -11.84 58.62
C HIS A 85 11.31 -13.00 57.70
N TRP A 86 10.92 -14.15 58.27
CA TRP A 86 10.46 -15.29 57.48
C TRP A 86 9.17 -15.02 56.74
N GLU A 87 8.23 -14.31 57.36
CA GLU A 87 6.99 -13.91 56.72
C GLU A 87 7.24 -12.99 55.52
N LYS A 88 8.16 -12.03 55.65
CA LYS A 88 8.59 -11.19 54.52
C LYS A 88 9.17 -12.03 53.38
N LYS A 89 10.06 -12.99 53.70
CA LYS A 89 10.63 -13.89 52.68
C LYS A 89 9.59 -14.76 52.02
N ARG A 90 8.62 -15.27 52.78
CA ARG A 90 7.48 -16.04 52.27
C ARG A 90 6.65 -15.20 51.30
N ASN A 91 6.32 -13.96 51.67
CA ASN A 91 5.56 -13.06 50.79
C ASN A 91 6.30 -12.80 49.47
N SER A 92 7.59 -12.49 49.52
CA SER A 92 8.40 -12.31 48.29
C SER A 92 8.46 -13.58 47.42
N LEU A 93 8.46 -14.77 48.03
CA LEU A 93 8.42 -16.02 47.27
C LEU A 93 7.07 -16.25 46.59
N VAL A 94 5.96 -15.91 47.26
CA VAL A 94 4.62 -15.98 46.67
C VAL A 94 4.49 -15.00 45.51
N GLU A 95 4.98 -13.77 45.65
CA GLU A 95 4.98 -12.80 44.55
C GLU A 95 5.77 -13.32 43.33
N LEU A 96 6.93 -13.94 43.55
CA LEU A 96 7.72 -14.56 42.48
C LEU A 96 6.97 -15.75 41.86
N GLN A 97 6.30 -16.57 42.67
CA GLN A 97 5.49 -17.69 42.18
C GLN A 97 4.35 -17.18 41.29
N ASP A 98 3.64 -16.13 41.71
CA ASP A 98 2.56 -15.52 40.93
C ASP A 98 3.07 -14.96 39.60
N GLN A 99 4.29 -14.40 39.56
CA GLN A 99 4.92 -13.95 38.31
C GLN A 99 5.29 -15.14 37.41
N LEU A 100 5.87 -16.20 37.96
CA LEU A 100 6.21 -17.40 37.20
C LEU A 100 4.97 -18.07 36.61
N GLN A 101 3.84 -18.03 37.32
CA GLN A 101 2.57 -18.59 36.85
C GLN A 101 1.97 -17.83 35.66
N GLN A 102 2.42 -16.60 35.39
CA GLN A 102 1.98 -15.83 34.21
C GLN A 102 2.75 -16.18 32.93
N ILE A 103 3.94 -16.79 33.03
CA ILE A 103 4.78 -17.15 31.87
C ILE A 103 4.03 -17.98 30.82
N PRO A 104 3.24 -19.02 31.18
CA PRO A 104 2.47 -19.77 30.19
C PRO A 104 1.47 -18.92 29.41
N GLY A 105 0.88 -17.89 30.04
CA GLY A 105 -0.01 -16.94 29.37
C GLY A 105 0.76 -16.13 28.31
N PHE A 106 1.90 -15.55 28.69
CA PHE A 106 2.78 -14.85 27.75
C PHE A 106 3.26 -15.73 26.60
N LEU A 107 3.54 -17.01 26.86
CA LEU A 107 3.90 -17.96 25.81
C LEU A 107 2.73 -18.21 24.85
N ALA A 108 1.51 -18.38 25.36
CA ALA A 108 0.32 -18.54 24.53
C ALA A 108 0.06 -17.30 23.66
N ASP A 109 0.23 -16.09 24.21
CA ASP A 109 0.09 -14.84 23.47
C ASP A 109 1.16 -14.72 22.37
N LEU A 110 2.41 -15.10 22.66
CA LEU A 110 3.50 -15.12 21.67
C LEU A 110 3.23 -16.15 20.57
N GLU A 111 2.71 -17.33 20.92
CA GLU A 111 2.30 -18.33 19.93
C GLU A 111 1.15 -17.84 19.05
N CYS A 112 0.17 -17.16 19.63
CA CYS A 112 -0.92 -16.50 18.89
C CYS A 112 -0.37 -15.46 17.89
N LEU A 113 0.50 -14.57 18.36
CA LEU A 113 1.17 -13.58 17.50
C LEU A 113 1.98 -14.25 16.38
N ARG A 114 2.71 -15.32 16.68
CA ARG A 114 3.45 -16.11 15.69
C ARG A 114 2.51 -16.67 14.61
N THR A 115 1.36 -17.22 15.00
CA THR A 115 0.38 -17.76 14.03
C THR A 115 -0.26 -16.67 13.19
N SER A 116 -0.57 -15.51 13.78
CA SER A 116 -1.10 -14.35 13.07
C SER A 116 -0.10 -13.81 12.04
N LEU A 117 1.17 -13.73 12.41
CA LEU A 117 2.25 -13.31 11.52
C LEU A 117 2.40 -14.28 10.34
N ALA A 118 2.42 -15.59 10.59
CA ALA A 118 2.48 -16.60 9.53
C ALA A 118 1.26 -16.53 8.58
N GLN A 119 0.07 -16.27 9.10
CA GLN A 119 -1.12 -16.06 8.27
C GLN A 119 -1.00 -14.80 7.41
N LEU A 120 -0.46 -13.71 7.97
CA LEU A 120 -0.25 -12.47 7.25
C LEU A 120 0.78 -12.65 6.13
N GLU A 121 1.88 -13.37 6.39
CA GLU A 121 2.88 -13.74 5.37
C GLU A 121 2.23 -14.51 4.21
N ALA A 122 1.40 -15.53 4.50
CA ALA A 122 0.69 -16.28 3.47
C ALA A 122 -0.26 -15.39 2.65
N ASN A 123 -0.96 -14.44 3.30
CA ASN A 123 -1.83 -13.50 2.61
C ASN A 123 -1.04 -12.55 1.68
N PHE A 124 0.16 -12.13 2.09
CA PHE A 124 1.03 -11.31 1.25
C PHE A 124 1.52 -12.09 0.03
N GLU A 125 1.95 -13.34 0.22
CA GLU A 125 2.34 -14.22 -0.89
C GLU A 125 1.18 -14.43 -1.86
N GLU A 126 -0.04 -14.65 -1.36
CA GLU A 126 -1.23 -14.74 -2.21
C GLU A 126 -1.49 -13.44 -2.98
N MET A 127 -1.37 -12.28 -2.34
CA MET A 127 -1.56 -10.98 -3.00
C MET A 127 -0.48 -10.72 -4.07
N GLU A 128 0.77 -11.07 -3.81
CA GLU A 128 1.87 -10.98 -4.79
C GLU A 128 1.58 -11.84 -6.02
N ASN A 129 1.09 -13.07 -5.82
CA ASN A 129 0.66 -13.93 -6.92
C ASN A 129 -0.48 -13.32 -7.74
N HIS A 130 -1.49 -12.73 -7.09
CA HIS A 130 -2.58 -12.04 -7.79
C HIS A 130 -2.09 -10.82 -8.59
N LEU A 131 -1.13 -10.06 -8.05
CA LEU A 131 -0.52 -8.93 -8.74
C LEU A 131 0.27 -9.36 -9.98
N LEU A 132 1.04 -10.46 -9.88
CA LEU A 132 1.74 -11.04 -11.02
C LEU A 132 0.75 -11.47 -12.12
N CYS A 133 -0.33 -12.18 -11.76
CA CYS A 133 -1.37 -12.55 -12.74
C CYS A 133 -2.05 -11.32 -13.37
N LEU A 134 -2.24 -10.24 -12.61
CA LEU A 134 -2.78 -8.99 -13.14
C LEU A 134 -1.82 -8.33 -14.12
N GLU A 135 -0.51 -8.34 -13.84
CA GLU A 135 0.51 -7.84 -14.75
C GLU A 135 0.51 -8.62 -16.07
N GLU A 136 0.50 -9.96 -16.00
CA GLU A 136 0.39 -10.83 -17.19
C GLU A 136 -0.87 -10.52 -18.01
N LEU A 137 -2.01 -10.32 -17.35
CA LEU A 137 -3.27 -9.98 -18.02
C LEU A 137 -3.23 -8.60 -18.68
N CYS A 138 -2.58 -7.61 -18.04
CA CYS A 138 -2.38 -6.28 -18.59
C CYS A 138 -1.50 -6.33 -19.84
N GLU A 139 -0.37 -7.04 -19.79
CA GLU A 139 0.51 -7.23 -20.94
C GLU A 139 -0.25 -7.88 -22.12
N GLN A 140 -1.05 -8.91 -21.84
CA GLN A 140 -1.87 -9.56 -22.84
C GLN A 140 -2.92 -8.60 -23.45
N CYS A 141 -3.57 -7.78 -22.62
CA CYS A 141 -4.52 -6.76 -23.10
C CYS A 141 -3.85 -5.74 -24.02
N GLU A 142 -2.65 -5.29 -23.67
CA GLU A 142 -1.87 -4.35 -24.48
C GLU A 142 -1.46 -4.94 -25.82
N LEU A 143 -1.03 -6.21 -25.82
CA LEU A 143 -0.67 -6.94 -27.03
C LEU A 143 -1.87 -7.08 -27.96
N GLU A 144 -3.03 -7.47 -27.45
CA GLU A 144 -4.25 -7.59 -28.26
C GLU A 144 -4.72 -6.23 -28.80
N ARG A 145 -4.63 -5.17 -28.00
CA ARG A 145 -4.90 -3.81 -28.46
C ARG A 145 -3.96 -3.39 -29.59
N TYR A 146 -2.67 -3.74 -29.50
CA TYR A 146 -1.68 -3.45 -30.54
C TYR A 146 -1.99 -4.20 -31.84
N LYS A 147 -2.27 -5.50 -31.78
CA LYS A 147 -2.67 -6.31 -32.94
C LYS A 147 -3.92 -5.74 -33.62
N CYS A 148 -4.94 -5.38 -32.84
CA CYS A 148 -6.16 -4.78 -33.34
C CYS A 148 -5.87 -3.46 -34.07
N MET A 149 -5.05 -2.59 -33.47
CA MET A 149 -4.66 -1.31 -34.09
C MET A 149 -3.90 -1.50 -35.40
N GLN A 150 -2.94 -2.44 -35.48
CA GLN A 150 -2.23 -2.75 -36.72
C GLN A 150 -3.17 -3.30 -37.80
N THR A 151 -4.07 -4.22 -37.42
CA THR A 151 -5.05 -4.81 -38.33
C THR A 151 -5.93 -3.73 -38.94
N LEU A 152 -6.42 -2.80 -38.11
CA LEU A 152 -7.21 -1.66 -38.56
C LEU A 152 -6.43 -0.73 -39.49
N GLN A 153 -5.15 -0.46 -39.18
CA GLN A 153 -4.29 0.35 -40.06
C GLN A 153 -4.11 -0.32 -41.43
N LEU A 154 -3.86 -1.63 -41.45
CA LEU A 154 -3.71 -2.40 -42.69
C LEU A 154 -5.00 -2.43 -43.50
N GLU A 155 -6.15 -2.62 -42.85
CA GLU A 155 -7.46 -2.59 -43.51
C GLU A 155 -7.74 -1.21 -44.14
N ASN A 156 -7.47 -0.13 -43.40
CA ASN A 156 -7.62 1.23 -43.90
C ASN A 156 -6.70 1.51 -45.08
N TYR A 157 -5.43 1.09 -45.01
CA TYR A 157 -4.49 1.22 -46.12
C TYR A 157 -4.98 0.47 -47.37
N LYS A 158 -5.39 -0.80 -47.22
CA LYS A 158 -5.97 -1.60 -48.31
C LYS A 158 -7.22 -0.95 -48.90
N LYS A 159 -8.06 -0.33 -48.07
CA LYS A 159 -9.26 0.40 -48.52
C LYS A 159 -8.90 1.65 -49.31
N THR A 160 -7.92 2.43 -48.86
CA THR A 160 -7.43 3.61 -49.59
C THR A 160 -6.82 3.21 -50.92
N LYS A 161 -5.99 2.16 -50.97
CA LYS A 161 -5.40 1.66 -52.22
C LYS A 161 -6.43 1.17 -53.23
N ARG A 162 -7.49 0.49 -52.77
CA ARG A 162 -8.60 0.11 -53.66
C ARG A 162 -9.29 1.33 -54.26
N LYS A 163 -9.53 2.38 -53.47
CA LYS A 163 -10.13 3.62 -53.96
C LYS A 163 -9.22 4.34 -54.96
N GLU A 164 -7.92 4.46 -54.67
CA GLU A 164 -6.95 5.08 -55.58
C GLU A 164 -6.88 4.35 -56.93
N LEU A 165 -6.94 3.02 -56.91
CA LEU A 165 -6.96 2.21 -58.14
C LEU A 165 -8.26 2.42 -58.93
N GLU A 166 -9.40 2.45 -58.25
CA GLU A 166 -10.70 2.73 -58.87
C GLU A 166 -10.74 4.13 -59.50
N THR A 167 -10.17 5.15 -58.84
CA THR A 167 -10.08 6.51 -59.41
C THR A 167 -9.14 6.56 -60.60
N PHE A 168 -7.95 5.96 -60.51
CA PHE A 168 -7.00 5.94 -61.62
C PHE A 168 -7.57 5.22 -62.85
N LYS A 169 -8.30 4.12 -62.63
CA LYS A 169 -9.01 3.41 -63.70
C LYS A 169 -10.05 4.32 -64.37
N ALA A 170 -10.87 5.01 -63.57
CA ALA A 170 -11.89 5.92 -64.11
C ALA A 170 -11.27 7.11 -64.87
N GLU A 171 -10.16 7.65 -64.39
CA GLU A 171 -9.40 8.70 -65.08
C GLU A 171 -8.86 8.22 -66.43
N LEU A 172 -8.26 7.02 -66.47
CA LEU A 172 -7.74 6.43 -67.70
C LEU A 172 -8.86 6.13 -68.71
N ASP A 173 -9.99 5.61 -68.25
CA ASP A 173 -11.18 5.38 -69.08
C ASP A 173 -11.72 6.70 -69.66
N ALA A 174 -11.73 7.78 -68.87
CA ALA A 174 -12.16 9.11 -69.31
C ALA A 174 -11.17 9.75 -70.30
N GLU A 175 -9.85 9.62 -70.06
CA GLU A 175 -8.81 10.08 -70.99
C GLU A 175 -8.90 9.35 -72.33
N HIS A 176 -9.09 8.03 -72.29
CA HIS A 176 -9.29 7.23 -73.50
C HIS A 176 -10.55 7.67 -74.26
N ALA A 177 -11.68 7.85 -73.58
CA ALA A 177 -12.91 8.34 -74.19
C ALA A 177 -12.72 9.74 -74.82
N GLN A 178 -12.03 10.66 -74.13
CA GLN A 178 -11.74 11.99 -74.66
C GLN A 178 -10.84 11.91 -75.90
N LYS A 179 -9.79 11.09 -75.88
CA LYS A 179 -8.88 10.90 -77.02
C LYS A 179 -9.61 10.35 -78.24
N VAL A 180 -10.55 9.43 -78.04
CA VAL A 180 -11.42 8.91 -79.10
C VAL A 180 -12.29 10.02 -79.70
N LEU A 181 -12.91 10.86 -78.86
CA LEU A 181 -13.71 11.99 -79.32
C LEU A 181 -12.88 13.03 -80.08
N ASP A 182 -11.68 13.37 -79.59
CA ASP A 182 -10.78 14.31 -80.25
C ASP A 182 -10.30 13.79 -81.60
N MET A 183 -10.00 12.49 -81.69
CA MET A 183 -9.65 11.82 -82.95
C MET A 183 -10.82 11.84 -83.93
N GLU A 184 -12.04 11.56 -83.48
CA GLU A 184 -13.25 11.63 -84.30
C GLU A 184 -13.51 13.07 -84.79
N HIS A 185 -13.38 14.06 -83.91
CA HIS A 185 -13.54 15.47 -84.27
C HIS A 185 -12.51 15.93 -85.29
N THR A 186 -11.24 15.54 -85.08
CA THR A 186 -10.15 15.82 -86.03
C THR A 186 -10.43 15.20 -87.39
N GLN A 187 -10.92 13.95 -87.41
CA GLN A 187 -11.32 13.27 -88.65
C GLN A 187 -12.48 13.98 -89.34
N GLN A 188 -13.52 14.39 -88.59
CA GLN A 188 -14.65 15.15 -89.13
C GLN A 188 -14.24 16.52 -89.69
N MET A 189 -13.33 17.23 -89.02
CA MET A 189 -12.78 18.52 -89.49
C MET A 189 -12.04 18.34 -90.82
N LYS A 190 -11.18 17.32 -90.94
CA LYS A 190 -10.50 16.98 -92.21
C LYS A 190 -11.49 16.70 -93.34
N LEU A 191 -12.57 15.96 -93.06
CA LEU A 191 -13.62 15.68 -94.05
C LEU A 191 -14.38 16.95 -94.46
N LYS A 192 -14.70 17.84 -93.51
CA LYS A 192 -15.37 19.12 -93.78
C LYS A 192 -14.48 20.10 -94.57
N GLU A 193 -13.21 20.22 -94.22
CA GLU A 193 -12.24 21.04 -94.98
C GLU A 193 -12.10 20.55 -96.41
N ARG A 194 -12.01 19.23 -96.59
CA ARG A 194 -12.01 18.60 -97.92
C ARG A 194 -13.29 18.90 -98.70
N GLN A 195 -14.45 18.81 -98.05
CA GLN A 195 -15.73 19.19 -98.68
C GLN A 195 -15.72 20.67 -99.11
N LYS A 196 -15.28 21.58 -98.24
CA LYS A 196 -15.19 23.01 -98.53
C LYS A 196 -14.24 23.31 -99.70
N PHE A 197 -13.10 22.62 -99.77
CA PHE A 197 -12.16 22.75 -100.89
C PHE A 197 -12.81 22.40 -102.23
N PHE A 198 -13.61 21.33 -102.28
CA PHE A 198 -14.34 20.96 -103.50
C PHE A 198 -15.47 21.93 -103.84
N GLU A 199 -16.20 22.42 -102.84
CA GLU A 199 -17.24 23.42 -103.02
C GLU A 199 -16.67 24.73 -103.59
N GLU A 200 -15.54 25.19 -103.06
CA GLU A 200 -14.85 26.40 -103.55
C GLU A 200 -14.34 26.22 -104.98
N ALA A 201 -13.76 25.06 -105.30
CA ALA A 201 -13.36 24.72 -106.66
C ALA A 201 -14.56 24.74 -107.63
N PHE A 202 -15.71 24.21 -107.21
CA PHE A 202 -16.93 24.24 -108.02
C PHE A 202 -17.49 25.66 -108.20
N GLN A 203 -17.48 26.47 -107.14
CA GLN A 203 -17.93 27.86 -107.21
C GLN A 203 -17.05 28.68 -108.17
N GLN A 204 -15.73 28.49 -108.12
CA GLN A 204 -14.80 29.10 -109.06
C GLN A 204 -15.09 28.69 -110.51
N ASP A 205 -15.32 27.39 -110.75
CA ASP A 205 -15.71 26.88 -112.06
C ASP A 205 -17.02 27.53 -112.54
N MET A 206 -18.03 27.64 -111.67
CA MET A 206 -19.31 28.26 -111.99
C MET A 206 -19.18 29.76 -112.30
N GLU A 207 -18.41 30.52 -111.51
CA GLU A 207 -18.14 31.94 -111.75
C GLU A 207 -17.37 32.17 -113.05
N GLN A 208 -16.42 31.29 -113.37
CA GLN A 208 -15.70 31.33 -114.64
C GLN A 208 -16.64 31.08 -115.83
N TYR A 209 -17.54 30.10 -115.73
CA TYR A 209 -18.52 29.84 -116.77
C TYR A 209 -19.44 31.04 -117.00
N LEU A 210 -19.96 31.65 -115.93
CA LEU A 210 -20.81 32.84 -116.01
C LEU A 210 -20.07 34.06 -116.59
N SER A 211 -18.78 34.18 -116.32
CA SER A 211 -17.96 35.31 -116.80
C SER A 211 -17.51 35.16 -118.26
N THR A 212 -17.22 33.94 -118.71
CA THR A 212 -16.56 33.68 -120.01
C THR A 212 -17.47 33.01 -121.04
N GLY A 213 -18.54 32.34 -120.62
CA GLY A 213 -19.50 31.63 -121.48
C GLY A 213 -19.10 30.18 -121.84
N TYR A 214 -17.96 29.68 -121.36
CA TYR A 214 -17.44 28.32 -121.59
C TYR A 214 -16.53 27.89 -120.43
N LEU A 215 -16.55 26.60 -120.09
CA LEU A 215 -15.89 26.04 -118.91
C LEU A 215 -14.60 25.28 -119.31
N GLN A 216 -13.43 25.69 -118.82
CA GLN A 216 -12.12 25.10 -119.13
C GLN A 216 -11.66 24.15 -118.02
N ILE A 217 -12.34 23.01 -117.86
CA ILE A 217 -12.06 22.06 -116.76
C ILE A 217 -10.77 21.25 -116.99
N ALA A 218 -10.41 20.99 -118.25
CA ALA A 218 -9.37 20.02 -118.60
C ALA A 218 -7.94 20.58 -118.63
N GLU A 219 -7.75 21.90 -118.74
CA GLU A 219 -6.44 22.49 -119.08
C GLU A 219 -5.68 23.06 -117.87
N ARG A 220 -6.34 23.20 -116.70
CA ARG A 220 -5.73 23.78 -115.49
C ARG A 220 -5.45 22.82 -114.33
N ARG A 221 -5.85 21.55 -114.41
CA ARG A 221 -5.61 20.56 -113.36
C ARG A 221 -4.39 19.70 -113.68
N GLU A 222 -3.30 19.89 -112.93
CA GLU A 222 -2.35 18.81 -112.70
C GLU A 222 -3.13 17.59 -112.16
N PRO A 223 -2.76 16.35 -112.53
CA PRO A 223 -3.55 15.16 -112.20
C PRO A 223 -3.94 15.14 -110.72
N ILE A 224 -5.24 15.17 -110.46
CA ILE A 224 -5.81 15.06 -109.13
C ILE A 224 -5.33 13.72 -108.59
N GLY A 225 -4.34 13.73 -107.70
CA GLY A 225 -3.87 12.53 -107.01
C GLY A 225 -5.06 11.83 -106.37
N SER A 226 -5.38 10.65 -106.89
CA SER A 226 -6.28 9.62 -106.35
C SER A 226 -7.50 10.11 -105.56
N MET A 227 -8.66 10.14 -106.22
CA MET A 227 -9.99 10.17 -105.58
C MET A 227 -10.37 8.85 -104.88
N SER A 228 -9.41 7.96 -104.64
CA SER A 228 -9.63 6.68 -103.98
C SER A 228 -8.56 6.46 -102.93
N SER A 229 -8.89 6.77 -101.68
CA SER A 229 -8.37 6.06 -100.53
C SER A 229 -9.18 6.47 -99.30
N MET A 230 -10.11 5.60 -98.93
CA MET A 230 -10.35 5.33 -97.52
C MET A 230 -9.01 4.79 -97.01
N GLU A 231 -8.08 5.68 -96.65
CA GLU A 231 -6.89 5.28 -95.90
C GLU A 231 -7.41 4.90 -94.51
N VAL A 232 -7.86 3.64 -94.41
CA VAL A 232 -7.84 2.91 -93.16
C VAL A 232 -6.42 3.11 -92.66
N ASN A 233 -6.21 3.75 -91.51
CA ASN A 233 -4.89 3.88 -90.91
C ASN A 233 -4.40 2.45 -90.57
N VAL A 234 -3.83 1.74 -91.55
CA VAL A 234 -3.25 0.40 -91.38
C VAL A 234 -2.11 0.48 -90.35
N ASP A 235 -1.39 1.62 -90.33
CA ASP A 235 -0.30 1.92 -89.40
C ASP A 235 -0.76 2.02 -87.93
N MET A 236 -2.04 2.31 -87.65
CA MET A 236 -2.60 2.29 -86.28
C MET A 236 -3.10 0.89 -85.88
N LEU A 237 -3.38 0.02 -86.85
CA LEU A 237 -3.80 -1.35 -86.60
C LEU A 237 -2.60 -2.25 -86.23
N GLU A 238 -1.42 -1.96 -86.80
CA GLU A 238 -0.16 -2.65 -86.48
C GLU A 238 0.36 -2.35 -85.05
N GLN A 239 -0.14 -1.31 -84.38
CA GLN A 239 0.22 -0.97 -82.99
C GLN A 239 -0.69 -1.59 -81.92
N MET A 240 -1.74 -2.31 -82.32
CA MET A 240 -2.71 -2.94 -81.40
C MET A 240 -2.29 -4.36 -80.96
N ASP A 241 -1.14 -4.86 -81.41
CA ASP A 241 -0.69 -6.25 -81.18
C ASP A 241 0.35 -6.42 -80.05
N LEU A 242 0.53 -5.42 -79.19
CA LEU A 242 1.42 -5.52 -78.02
C LEU A 242 0.66 -5.29 -76.71
N MET A 243 -0.44 -6.02 -76.50
CA MET A 243 -0.71 -6.52 -75.16
C MET A 243 0.14 -7.76 -74.96
N ASP A 244 1.33 -7.54 -74.42
CA ASP A 244 2.27 -8.55 -73.98
C ASP A 244 1.58 -9.42 -72.92
N MET A 245 1.01 -10.56 -73.33
CA MET A 245 0.52 -11.62 -72.43
C MET A 245 1.70 -12.40 -71.80
N SER A 246 2.85 -11.75 -71.58
CA SER A 246 4.06 -12.36 -71.02
C SER A 246 4.01 -12.51 -69.49
N ASP A 247 3.05 -11.93 -68.77
CA ASP A 247 3.08 -11.91 -67.30
C ASP A 247 2.05 -12.85 -66.64
N GLN A 248 1.58 -13.86 -67.36
CA GLN A 248 0.70 -14.91 -66.81
C GLN A 248 1.38 -15.70 -65.67
N GLU A 249 2.71 -15.82 -65.69
CA GLU A 249 3.50 -16.48 -64.64
C GLU A 249 3.54 -15.66 -63.34
N ALA A 250 3.57 -14.33 -63.42
CA ALA A 250 3.55 -13.45 -62.26
C ALA A 250 2.19 -13.47 -61.53
N LEU A 251 1.09 -13.63 -62.27
CA LEU A 251 -0.25 -13.76 -61.71
C LEU A 251 -0.45 -15.10 -60.99
N ASP A 252 0.09 -16.19 -61.51
CA ASP A 252 0.03 -17.51 -60.85
C ASP A 252 0.85 -17.55 -59.55
N VAL A 253 2.01 -16.88 -59.49
CA VAL A 253 2.79 -16.75 -58.24
C VAL A 253 2.02 -15.95 -57.19
N PHE A 254 1.34 -14.86 -57.59
CA PHE A 254 0.56 -14.03 -56.68
C PHE A 254 -0.66 -14.78 -56.13
N LEU A 255 -1.40 -15.52 -56.97
CA LEU A 255 -2.56 -16.30 -56.54
C LEU A 255 -2.19 -17.50 -55.67
N ASN A 256 -1.05 -18.14 -55.93
CA ASN A 256 -0.58 -19.30 -55.15
C ASN A 256 0.08 -18.90 -53.80
N SER A 257 0.55 -17.66 -53.66
CA SER A 257 1.14 -17.14 -52.41
C SER A 257 0.13 -16.72 -51.32
N GLY A 258 -1.17 -16.76 -51.62
CA GLY A 258 -2.24 -16.33 -50.71
C GLY A 258 -2.99 -17.45 -49.99
N SER A 259 -2.58 -18.72 -50.16
CA SER A 259 -3.26 -19.89 -49.57
C SER A 259 -2.28 -20.77 -48.82
N GLU A 260 -1.82 -20.28 -47.67
CA GLU A 260 -1.29 -21.14 -46.62
C GLU A 260 -2.13 -20.93 -45.37
N ASP A 261 -3.22 -21.71 -45.26
CA ASP A 261 -3.83 -22.11 -43.99
C ASP A 261 -4.68 -23.38 -44.20
N ASN A 262 -4.09 -24.53 -43.84
CA ASN A 262 -4.72 -25.79 -43.37
C ASN A 262 -5.74 -26.55 -44.25
N ASN A 263 -5.36 -27.71 -44.81
CA ASN A 263 -5.69 -29.05 -44.23
C ASN A 263 -5.16 -30.25 -45.06
N VAL A 264 -4.32 -31.07 -44.42
CA VAL A 264 -4.11 -32.54 -44.55
C VAL A 264 -4.09 -33.20 -45.94
N LEU A 265 -2.92 -33.73 -46.33
CA LEU A 265 -2.63 -35.18 -46.49
C LEU A 265 -1.17 -35.41 -46.96
N SER A 266 -0.38 -36.07 -46.12
CA SER A 266 0.97 -36.62 -46.39
C SER A 266 0.89 -37.84 -47.36
N PRO A 267 1.95 -38.26 -48.11
CA PRO A 267 3.14 -38.87 -47.49
C PRO A 267 4.51 -38.72 -48.21
N MET A 268 5.56 -38.68 -47.36
CA MET A 268 6.87 -39.36 -47.46
C MET A 268 7.90 -39.06 -48.58
N LEU A 269 9.14 -38.92 -48.07
CA LEU A 269 10.46 -39.34 -48.58
C LEU A 269 11.29 -38.37 -49.45
N GLY A 270 12.20 -37.66 -48.74
CA GLY A 270 13.62 -37.32 -49.07
C GLY A 270 13.96 -36.74 -50.46
N PRO A 271 15.24 -36.50 -50.81
CA PRO A 271 16.47 -36.26 -50.02
C PRO A 271 17.22 -34.96 -50.47
N ASP A 272 18.30 -34.65 -49.74
CA ASP A 272 19.60 -34.09 -50.15
C ASP A 272 19.80 -32.85 -51.07
N SER A 273 20.74 -32.03 -50.57
CA SER A 273 21.80 -31.28 -51.28
C SER A 273 21.53 -29.88 -51.81
N ASN A 274 22.00 -28.91 -51.00
CA ASN A 274 22.85 -27.77 -51.32
C ASN A 274 22.55 -26.95 -52.60
N THR A 275 22.26 -25.66 -52.42
CA THR A 275 23.18 -24.54 -52.76
C THR A 275 22.51 -23.19 -52.44
N TYR A 276 23.11 -22.46 -51.49
CA TYR A 276 23.31 -21.00 -51.45
C TYR A 276 22.14 -20.07 -51.83
N VAL A 277 21.49 -19.46 -50.83
CA VAL A 277 20.89 -18.13 -50.96
C VAL A 277 20.95 -17.39 -49.62
N ASN A 278 21.35 -16.11 -49.66
CA ASN A 278 21.40 -15.17 -48.54
C ASN A 278 20.11 -15.18 -47.69
N GLU A 279 20.22 -15.54 -46.41
CA GLU A 279 19.22 -15.20 -45.40
C GLU A 279 19.55 -13.84 -44.78
N ILE A 280 18.69 -12.86 -45.00
CA ILE A 280 18.62 -11.68 -44.14
C ILE A 280 17.79 -12.11 -42.92
N SER A 281 18.47 -12.63 -41.90
CA SER A 281 17.85 -12.88 -40.60
C SER A 281 17.65 -11.53 -39.90
N LEU A 282 16.42 -11.02 -39.90
CA LEU A 282 16.03 -9.90 -39.04
C LEU A 282 15.96 -10.40 -37.59
N GLN A 283 17.11 -10.29 -36.90
CA GLN A 283 17.20 -10.55 -35.47
C GLN A 283 16.44 -9.48 -34.70
N VAL A 284 15.36 -9.87 -34.04
CA VAL A 284 14.59 -9.01 -33.14
C VAL A 284 15.45 -8.73 -31.90
N PRO A 285 15.68 -7.46 -31.52
CA PRO A 285 16.44 -7.12 -30.31
C PRO A 285 15.78 -7.72 -29.06
N SER A 286 16.59 -8.33 -28.20
CA SER A 286 16.11 -8.90 -26.95
C SER A 286 15.77 -7.81 -25.94
N GLN A 287 14.85 -8.08 -25.00
CA GLN A 287 14.28 -7.13 -24.03
C GLN A 287 15.33 -6.30 -23.25
N SER A 288 16.55 -6.81 -23.10
CA SER A 288 17.69 -6.15 -22.46
C SER A 288 18.27 -4.98 -23.27
N GLU A 289 18.17 -4.98 -24.60
CA GLU A 289 18.71 -3.93 -25.48
C GLU A 289 17.79 -2.69 -25.53
N LEU A 290 16.49 -2.85 -25.34
CA LEU A 290 15.53 -1.74 -25.23
C LEU A 290 15.68 -0.96 -23.92
N ARG A 291 16.01 -1.64 -22.81
CA ARG A 291 16.23 -1.00 -21.50
C ARG A 291 17.48 -0.11 -21.49
N GLN A 292 18.53 -0.47 -22.23
CA GLN A 292 19.77 0.33 -22.28
C GLN A 292 19.62 1.62 -23.11
N LYS A 293 18.76 1.64 -24.15
CA LYS A 293 18.56 2.85 -24.98
C LYS A 293 17.65 3.91 -24.34
N LEU A 294 16.78 3.54 -23.41
CA LEU A 294 15.96 4.50 -22.65
C LEU A 294 16.77 5.23 -21.56
N CYS A 295 17.84 4.63 -21.02
CA CYS A 295 18.71 5.28 -20.05
C CYS A 295 19.66 6.34 -20.64
N SER A 296 19.75 6.48 -21.97
CA SER A 296 20.66 7.44 -22.62
C SER A 296 20.01 8.77 -23.05
N LEU A 297 18.72 8.99 -22.78
CA LEU A 297 18.01 10.22 -23.19
C LEU A 297 17.52 11.12 -22.04
N SER A 298 17.84 10.83 -20.78
CA SER A 298 17.62 11.76 -19.66
C SER A 298 18.87 12.58 -19.32
N SER A 299 19.01 13.66 -20.08
CA SER A 299 19.47 15.01 -19.69
C SER A 299 20.49 15.18 -18.57
N THR A 300 21.66 15.67 -18.99
CA THR A 300 22.47 16.68 -18.30
C THR A 300 21.71 17.98 -18.09
N CYS A 301 21.56 18.44 -16.84
CA CYS A 301 21.74 19.84 -16.44
C CYS A 301 22.09 19.94 -14.95
N THR A 302 23.13 20.71 -14.66
CA THR A 302 23.69 21.04 -13.36
C THR A 302 22.85 22.10 -12.65
N ASP A 303 22.71 22.03 -11.32
CA ASP A 303 22.92 23.23 -10.49
C ASP A 303 23.34 22.90 -9.05
N SER A 304 24.23 23.72 -8.53
CA SER A 304 24.92 23.60 -7.25
C SER A 304 24.15 24.29 -6.14
N ALA A 305 24.26 23.75 -4.93
CA ALA A 305 23.68 24.33 -3.72
C ALA A 305 24.44 25.59 -3.28
N SER A 306 23.72 26.69 -3.07
CA SER A 306 24.11 27.76 -2.15
C SER A 306 22.88 28.41 -1.53
N GLN A 307 22.82 28.35 -0.20
CA GLN A 307 21.92 29.09 0.68
C GLN A 307 22.22 30.60 0.60
N ASP A 308 21.21 31.46 0.52
CA ASP A 308 21.02 32.58 1.47
C ASP A 308 19.64 33.25 1.33
N ALA A 309 19.24 33.95 2.39
CA ALA A 309 17.94 34.54 2.70
C ALA A 309 17.50 35.76 1.86
N SER A 310 16.18 36.00 1.78
CA SER A 310 15.51 37.30 2.06
C SER A 310 14.03 37.31 1.58
N GLU A 311 13.25 38.13 2.29
CA GLU A 311 11.80 38.28 2.38
C GLU A 311 11.04 38.79 1.12
N GLY A 312 9.72 38.54 1.06
CA GLY A 312 8.80 39.29 0.17
C GLY A 312 7.46 38.64 -0.18
N GLU A 313 6.44 38.91 0.65
CA GLU A 313 4.97 39.07 0.40
C GLU A 313 4.17 38.21 -0.64
N SER A 314 3.23 37.40 -0.11
CA SER A 314 1.79 37.15 -0.43
C SER A 314 1.13 37.67 -1.74
N PRO A 315 0.09 37.01 -2.31
CA PRO A 315 -1.18 36.73 -1.58
C PRO A 315 -1.97 35.43 -1.86
N ILE A 316 -2.62 34.95 -0.79
CA ILE A 316 -4.04 34.57 -0.61
C ILE A 316 -4.80 33.91 -1.78
N VAL A 317 -5.19 32.65 -1.58
CA VAL A 317 -6.43 32.06 -2.13
C VAL A 317 -7.04 31.16 -1.06
N GLN A 318 -8.27 31.48 -0.68
CA GLN A 318 -9.10 30.74 0.27
C GLN A 318 -9.61 29.45 -0.39
N SER A 319 -9.61 28.35 0.35
CA SER A 319 -10.51 27.23 0.07
C SER A 319 -11.13 26.76 1.38
N ASP A 320 -12.40 26.50 1.23
CA ASP A 320 -13.46 26.48 2.23
C ASP A 320 -13.72 25.05 2.73
N GLU A 321 -14.28 24.95 3.93
CA GLU A 321 -15.18 23.91 4.52
C GLU A 321 -14.91 22.39 4.27
N GLU A 322 -14.93 21.44 5.22
CA GLU A 322 -15.68 21.24 6.47
C GLU A 322 -14.86 20.37 7.46
N GLU A 323 -14.88 20.67 8.76
CA GLU A 323 -14.30 19.85 9.84
C GLU A 323 -15.44 19.19 10.65
N VAL A 324 -15.51 17.86 10.62
CA VAL A 324 -16.47 17.07 11.41
C VAL A 324 -15.92 16.90 12.82
N GLN A 325 -16.51 17.62 13.77
CA GLN A 325 -16.30 17.45 15.20
C GLN A 325 -16.87 16.10 15.67
N VAL A 326 -16.04 15.31 16.35
CA VAL A 326 -16.52 14.24 17.25
C VAL A 326 -15.98 14.51 18.64
N ASP A 327 -16.88 15.04 19.49
CA ASP A 327 -16.72 15.12 20.93
C ASP A 327 -16.44 13.73 21.51
N THR A 328 -15.36 13.60 22.28
CA THR A 328 -15.22 12.52 23.28
C THR A 328 -14.53 13.09 24.50
N ALA A 329 -15.33 13.64 25.40
CA ALA A 329 -14.94 13.91 26.78
C ALA A 329 -15.64 12.91 27.69
N LEU A 330 -14.91 12.03 28.39
CA LEU A 330 -15.08 11.74 29.82
C LEU A 330 -14.08 10.70 30.35
N ALA A 331 -13.69 10.91 31.61
CA ALA A 331 -12.94 10.04 32.54
C ALA A 331 -11.40 10.01 32.35
N ALA A 332 -10.53 10.27 33.33
CA ALA A 332 -10.71 10.24 34.78
C ALA A 332 -9.75 11.22 35.50
N VAL A 333 -10.29 11.83 36.56
CA VAL A 333 -9.58 12.39 37.72
C VAL A 333 -8.82 11.22 38.38
N THR A 334 -7.53 11.31 38.74
CA THR A 334 -7.07 11.71 40.08
C THR A 334 -5.54 11.70 40.11
N GLU A 335 -4.88 12.81 40.44
CA GLU A 335 -3.88 12.84 41.53
C GLU A 335 -3.59 14.27 41.98
N ARG A 336 -3.83 14.51 43.28
CA ARG A 336 -3.62 15.77 44.00
C ARG A 336 -2.18 15.84 44.53
N LYS A 337 -1.54 17.01 44.45
CA LYS A 337 -0.73 17.54 45.56
C LYS A 337 -0.47 19.05 45.44
N GLY A 338 -0.87 19.81 46.48
CA GLY A 338 -0.09 20.97 46.94
C GLY A 338 -0.75 22.36 46.94
N ALA A 339 -1.45 22.66 48.05
CA ALA A 339 -1.40 23.91 48.84
C ALA A 339 -1.70 25.30 48.20
N SER A 340 -2.76 25.94 48.71
CA SER A 340 -2.89 27.38 49.09
C SER A 340 -4.36 27.62 49.44
N ASP A 341 -4.76 27.66 50.71
CA ASP A 341 -4.79 28.82 51.62
C ASP A 341 -5.96 29.79 51.35
N GLY A 342 -6.74 30.11 52.40
CA GLY A 342 -7.68 31.24 52.42
C GLY A 342 -9.14 30.99 52.83
N SER A 343 -9.39 31.02 54.14
CA SER A 343 -10.42 31.87 54.82
C SER A 343 -11.94 31.67 54.60
N ASP A 344 -12.58 31.11 55.65
CA ASP A 344 -13.63 31.72 56.50
C ASP A 344 -14.97 32.21 55.91
N GLU A 345 -16.05 31.47 56.17
CA GLU A 345 -17.27 31.91 56.89
C GLU A 345 -18.30 30.77 56.89
N SER A 346 -18.71 30.31 58.07
CA SER A 346 -19.76 29.32 58.27
C SER A 346 -20.92 29.99 58.97
N ASP A 347 -22.08 30.01 58.32
CA ASP A 347 -23.33 30.11 59.05
C ASP A 347 -24.48 29.31 58.39
N SER A 348 -25.07 28.45 59.23
CA SER A 348 -26.48 28.10 59.29
C SER A 348 -27.17 27.23 58.19
N GLN A 349 -27.35 25.96 58.55
CA GLN A 349 -28.65 25.31 58.82
C GLN A 349 -29.63 25.07 57.64
N THR A 350 -30.10 23.82 57.46
CA THR A 350 -31.52 23.40 57.42
C THR A 350 -31.69 21.96 56.88
N ILE A 351 -32.28 21.11 57.76
CA ILE A 351 -33.07 19.87 57.57
C ILE A 351 -32.38 18.61 57.02
#